data_AF-A0A564ZD52-F1
#
_entry.id   AF-A0A564ZD52-F1
#
_cell.length_a   1.000
_cell.length_b   1.000
_cell.length_c   1.000
_cell.angle_alpha   90.00
_cell.angle_beta   90.00
_cell.angle_gamma   90.00
#
_symmetry.space_group_name_H-M   'P 1'
#
loop_
_entity.id
_entity.type
_entity.pdbx_description
1 polymer ?
#
loop_
_entity_poly.entity_id
_entity_poly.type
_entity_poly.pdbx_seq_one_letter_code
_entity_poly.pdbx_strand_id
1 'polypeptide(L)'
;VLSYTLQDLETATVYKVQVTAVAVVDGKEWSSPPITRFIKTVPIPTKEYPSGIVNYNYDTEGRTCRCGESPEFRNFIQPAFYENGVLKTRLTIPRHFLTQYFGPSVKETTIFHLFWYPHVCIETQNSKVDISSAPAVTNVYMLALTGMDLEDLRFQCHYQMQIRLADEPHQMASKKTMDLCFCTPS
;
A
#
# COMPACT_ATOMS: atom_id res chain seq x y z
N VAL A 1 24.98 -18.18 10.61
CA VAL A 1 24.00 -18.52 9.55
C VAL A 1 24.51 -17.91 8.26
N LEU A 2 24.57 -18.67 7.17
CA LEU A 2 24.92 -18.14 5.84
C LEU A 2 23.67 -17.55 5.21
N SER A 3 23.78 -16.32 4.69
CA SER A 3 22.71 -15.63 3.97
C SER A 3 23.15 -15.36 2.55
N TYR A 4 22.28 -15.62 1.58
CA TYR A 4 22.52 -15.38 0.16
C TYR A 4 21.41 -14.47 -0.37
N THR A 5 21.79 -13.41 -1.09
CA THR A 5 20.85 -12.49 -1.73
C THR A 5 20.75 -12.85 -3.20
N LEU A 6 19.52 -13.09 -3.67
CA LEU A 6 19.21 -13.24 -5.08
C LEU A 6 18.71 -11.89 -5.60
N GLN A 7 19.30 -11.39 -6.68
CA GLN A 7 18.97 -10.11 -7.31
C GLN A 7 18.55 -10.33 -8.76
N ASP A 8 18.02 -9.28 -9.40
CA ASP A 8 17.67 -9.26 -10.83
C ASP A 8 16.71 -10.37 -11.28
N LEU A 9 15.79 -10.76 -10.37
CA LEU A 9 14.72 -11.70 -10.69
C LEU A 9 13.64 -11.00 -11.52
N GLU A 10 13.20 -11.68 -12.58
CA GLU A 10 12.00 -11.30 -13.33
C GLU A 10 10.77 -11.28 -12.40
N THR A 11 9.88 -10.34 -12.66
CA THR A 11 8.67 -10.10 -11.87
C THR A 11 7.57 -11.06 -12.26
N ALA A 12 6.64 -11.35 -11.33
CA ALA A 12 5.55 -12.30 -11.55
C ALA A 12 6.00 -13.74 -11.92
N THR A 13 7.21 -14.11 -11.51
CA THR A 13 7.86 -15.38 -11.86
C THR A 13 8.09 -16.23 -10.61
N VAL A 14 7.92 -17.55 -10.75
CA VAL A 14 8.24 -18.52 -9.70
C VAL A 14 9.61 -19.12 -9.99
N TYR A 15 10.55 -18.96 -9.06
CA TYR A 15 11.87 -19.53 -9.13
C TYR A 15 11.99 -20.73 -8.20
N LYS A 16 12.69 -21.77 -8.67
CA LYS A 16 13.14 -22.90 -7.86
C LYS A 16 14.60 -22.66 -7.48
N VAL A 17 14.85 -22.41 -6.20
CA VAL A 17 16.19 -22.26 -5.64
C VAL A 17 16.62 -23.60 -5.05
N GLN A 18 17.78 -24.10 -5.47
CA GLN A 18 18.36 -25.34 -4.94
C GLN A 18 19.74 -25.02 -4.35
N VAL A 19 19.93 -25.40 -3.08
CA VAL A 19 21.19 -25.20 -2.37
C VAL A 19 21.79 -26.57 -2.04
N THR A 20 23.04 -26.76 -2.46
CA THR A 20 23.78 -28.01 -2.25
C THR A 20 25.11 -27.68 -1.58
N ALA A 21 25.48 -28.45 -0.56
CA ALA A 21 26.81 -28.36 0.02
C ALA A 21 27.79 -29.17 -0.83
N VAL A 22 28.92 -28.57 -1.19
CA VAL A 22 29.96 -29.19 -2.02
C VAL A 22 31.26 -29.25 -1.23
N ALA A 23 31.90 -30.41 -1.23
CA ALA A 23 33.23 -30.63 -0.66
C ALA A 23 34.15 -31.21 -1.73
N VAL A 24 35.37 -30.68 -1.84
CA VAL A 24 36.40 -31.24 -2.71
C VAL A 24 37.44 -31.92 -1.83
N VAL A 25 37.56 -33.24 -1.95
CA VAL A 25 38.51 -34.06 -1.20
C VAL A 25 39.31 -34.88 -2.21
N ASP A 26 40.65 -34.80 -2.14
CA ASP A 26 41.57 -35.47 -3.06
C ASP A 26 41.29 -35.21 -4.55
N GLY A 27 40.88 -33.98 -4.88
CA GLY A 27 40.52 -33.58 -6.24
C GLY A 27 39.18 -34.12 -6.74
N LYS A 28 38.42 -34.81 -5.88
CA LYS A 28 37.08 -35.32 -6.20
C LYS A 28 36.01 -34.49 -5.48
N GLU A 29 35.02 -34.06 -6.24
CA GLU A 29 33.88 -33.31 -5.74
C GLU A 29 32.80 -34.24 -5.17
N TRP A 30 32.30 -33.89 -3.98
CA TRP A 30 31.21 -34.55 -3.28
C TRP A 30 30.12 -33.54 -2.98
N SER A 31 28.89 -33.85 -3.36
CA SER A 31 27.74 -32.97 -3.19
C SER A 31 26.70 -33.59 -2.26
N SER A 32 26.15 -32.82 -1.34
CA SER A 32 24.99 -33.23 -0.54
C SER A 32 23.72 -33.34 -1.39
N PRO A 33 22.64 -33.94 -0.86
CA PRO A 33 21.31 -33.72 -1.42
C PRO A 33 20.94 -32.22 -1.41
N PRO A 34 20.24 -31.71 -2.43
CA PRO A 34 19.86 -30.30 -2.50
C PRO A 34 18.69 -29.99 -1.57
N ILE A 35 18.78 -28.88 -0.86
CA ILE A 35 17.62 -28.26 -0.21
C ILE A 35 16.94 -27.37 -1.24
N THR A 36 15.65 -27.62 -1.49
CA THR A 36 14.86 -26.88 -2.47
C THR A 36 13.91 -25.89 -1.80
N ARG A 37 13.86 -24.67 -2.32
CA ARG A 37 12.89 -23.64 -1.97
C ARG A 37 12.29 -23.03 -3.22
N PHE A 38 11.02 -22.68 -3.17
CA PHE A 38 10.35 -21.91 -4.21
C PHE A 38 10.18 -20.48 -3.73
N ILE A 39 10.58 -19.53 -4.56
CA ILE A 39 10.36 -18.11 -4.33
C ILE A 39 9.49 -17.58 -5.46
N LYS A 40 8.53 -16.71 -5.14
CA LYS A 40 7.65 -16.06 -6.11
C LYS A 40 7.91 -14.57 -6.07
N THR A 41 8.20 -13.97 -7.21
CA THR A 41 8.30 -12.51 -7.33
C THR A 41 6.93 -11.90 -7.56
N VAL A 42 6.74 -10.71 -7.01
CA VAL A 42 5.49 -9.94 -7.14
C VAL A 42 5.50 -9.20 -8.50
N PRO A 43 4.40 -9.15 -9.25
CA PRO A 43 4.30 -8.29 -10.43
C PRO A 43 4.58 -6.82 -10.07
N ILE A 44 5.38 -6.14 -10.89
CA ILE A 44 5.57 -4.68 -10.75
C ILE A 44 4.31 -3.99 -11.29
N PRO A 45 3.54 -3.30 -10.44
CA PRO A 45 2.38 -2.57 -10.92
C PRO A 45 2.80 -1.31 -11.68
N THR A 46 2.19 -1.09 -12.84
CA THR A 46 2.37 0.11 -13.66
C THR A 46 1.41 1.23 -13.25
N LYS A 47 1.76 2.46 -13.62
CA LYS A 47 0.99 3.69 -13.34
C LYS A 47 -0.20 3.88 -14.28
N GLU A 48 -0.27 3.11 -15.38
CA GLU A 48 -1.31 3.24 -16.39
C GLU A 48 -2.60 2.57 -15.93
N TYR A 49 -3.65 3.38 -15.74
CA TYR A 49 -4.98 2.91 -15.38
C TYR A 49 -5.99 3.27 -16.47
N PRO A 50 -6.83 2.31 -16.92
CA PRO A 50 -7.96 2.65 -17.77
C PRO A 50 -8.89 3.57 -16.97
N SER A 51 -9.11 4.78 -17.49
CA SER A 51 -9.98 5.80 -16.94
C SER A 51 -11.46 5.35 -16.96
N GLY A 52 -11.84 4.47 -16.05
CA GLY A 52 -13.24 4.15 -15.75
C GLY A 52 -13.71 5.05 -14.62
N ILE A 53 -14.35 6.17 -14.94
CA ILE A 53 -15.10 6.93 -13.95
C ILE A 53 -16.30 6.06 -13.56
N VAL A 54 -16.27 5.48 -12.37
CA VAL A 54 -17.44 4.77 -11.85
C VAL A 54 -18.02 5.57 -10.71
N ASN A 55 -19.17 6.22 -10.97
CA ASN A 55 -19.92 6.93 -9.96
C ASN A 55 -20.53 5.90 -8.99
N TYR A 56 -19.96 5.79 -7.78
CA TYR A 56 -20.60 5.06 -6.69
C TYR A 56 -20.91 6.00 -5.54
N ASN A 57 -22.11 5.83 -4.98
CA ASN A 57 -22.53 6.50 -3.75
C ASN A 57 -21.66 6.00 -2.60
N TYR A 58 -21.05 6.93 -1.86
CA TYR A 58 -20.20 6.65 -0.71
C TYR A 58 -21.08 6.33 0.51
N ASP A 59 -21.18 5.05 0.87
CA ASP A 59 -21.86 4.59 2.09
C ASP A 59 -20.90 3.71 2.90
N THR A 60 -20.33 4.29 3.96
CA THR A 60 -19.29 3.66 4.80
C THR A 60 -19.84 3.04 6.08
N GLU A 61 -21.15 3.03 6.32
CA GLU A 61 -21.67 2.50 7.59
C GLU A 61 -21.49 0.96 7.67
N GLY A 62 -20.67 0.51 8.62
CA GLY A 62 -20.57 -0.89 9.04
C GLY A 62 -19.73 -1.82 8.14
N ARG A 63 -19.04 -1.32 7.12
CA ARG A 63 -18.29 -2.18 6.18
C ARG A 63 -16.85 -2.42 6.64
N THR A 64 -16.51 -3.70 6.78
CA THR A 64 -15.14 -4.15 7.06
C THR A 64 -14.28 -3.96 5.82
N CYS A 65 -13.08 -3.42 5.99
CA CYS A 65 -12.16 -3.26 4.88
C CYS A 65 -11.80 -4.64 4.29
N ARG A 66 -11.93 -4.80 2.96
CA ARG A 66 -11.70 -6.08 2.27
C ARG A 66 -10.88 -5.86 1.00
N CYS A 67 -9.87 -6.70 0.81
CA CYS A 67 -9.13 -6.77 -0.45
C CYS A 67 -9.91 -7.62 -1.45
N GLY A 68 -10.34 -6.99 -2.55
CA GLY A 68 -11.11 -7.63 -3.63
C GLY A 68 -11.62 -6.62 -4.65
N GLU A 69 -12.62 -6.99 -5.43
CA GLU A 69 -13.40 -6.06 -6.28
C GLU A 69 -14.27 -5.11 -5.47
N SER A 70 -13.87 -4.72 -4.25
CA SER A 70 -14.58 -3.70 -3.46
C SER A 70 -14.48 -2.36 -4.20
N PRO A 71 -15.54 -1.91 -4.89
CA PRO A 71 -15.48 -0.76 -5.79
C PRO A 71 -15.47 0.57 -5.03
N GLU A 72 -15.78 0.52 -3.74
CA GLU A 72 -16.32 1.64 -2.96
C GLU A 72 -15.27 2.72 -2.65
N PHE A 73 -13.98 2.33 -2.59
CA PHE A 73 -12.85 3.25 -2.37
C PHE A 73 -11.98 3.47 -3.62
N ARG A 74 -12.21 2.72 -4.70
CA ARG A 74 -11.49 2.90 -5.97
C ARG A 74 -11.71 4.28 -6.59
N ASN A 75 -12.74 4.98 -6.15
CA ASN A 75 -13.06 6.34 -6.60
C ASN A 75 -12.07 7.38 -6.10
N PHE A 76 -11.43 7.14 -4.95
CA PHE A 76 -10.47 8.08 -4.36
C PHE A 76 -9.04 7.55 -4.38
N ILE A 77 -8.85 6.24 -4.29
CA ILE A 77 -7.53 5.62 -4.24
C ILE A 77 -7.36 4.75 -5.49
N GLN A 78 -6.42 5.15 -6.35
CA GLN A 78 -6.05 4.37 -7.52
C GLN A 78 -5.31 3.09 -7.09
N PRO A 79 -5.21 2.07 -7.95
CA PRO A 79 -4.35 0.94 -7.63
C PRO A 79 -2.91 1.42 -7.34
N ALA A 80 -2.16 0.68 -6.53
CA ALA A 80 -0.77 1.04 -6.26
C ALA A 80 0.08 0.80 -7.51
N PHE A 81 1.11 1.62 -7.71
CA PHE A 81 2.11 1.55 -8.77
C PHE A 81 3.52 1.64 -8.17
N TYR A 82 4.52 1.12 -8.88
CA TYR A 82 5.91 1.11 -8.42
C TYR A 82 6.74 2.03 -9.29
N GLU A 83 7.38 3.03 -8.67
CA GLU A 83 8.13 4.07 -9.37
C GLU A 83 9.34 4.45 -8.53
N ASN A 84 10.53 4.49 -9.15
CA ASN A 84 11.79 4.88 -8.50
C ASN A 84 12.13 4.07 -7.22
N GLY A 85 11.82 2.77 -7.21
CA GLY A 85 12.11 1.89 -6.06
C GLY A 85 11.14 2.00 -4.90
N VAL A 86 10.06 2.78 -5.04
CA VAL A 86 9.05 3.00 -4.00
C VAL A 86 7.68 2.58 -4.52
N LEU A 87 6.94 1.82 -3.71
CA LEU A 87 5.55 1.52 -3.98
C LEU A 87 4.67 2.69 -3.53
N LYS A 88 3.83 3.18 -4.44
CA LYS A 88 2.99 4.36 -4.24
C LYS A 88 1.54 4.06 -4.62
N THR A 89 0.59 4.83 -4.12
CA THR A 89 -0.77 4.88 -4.66
C THR A 89 -1.20 6.33 -4.79
N ARG A 90 -2.09 6.65 -5.75
CA ARG A 90 -2.59 8.00 -5.91
C ARG A 90 -3.93 8.18 -5.21
N LEU A 91 -3.98 9.15 -4.30
CA LEU A 91 -5.19 9.66 -3.67
C LEU A 91 -5.72 10.85 -4.46
N THR A 92 -7.00 10.84 -4.80
CA THR A 92 -7.72 11.89 -5.52
C THR A 92 -9.13 12.02 -4.95
N ILE A 93 -9.34 13.00 -4.07
CA ILE A 93 -10.65 13.34 -3.53
C ILE A 93 -11.13 14.63 -4.18
N PRO A 94 -12.27 14.62 -4.90
CA PRO A 94 -12.81 15.82 -5.52
C PRO A 94 -13.15 16.90 -4.48
N ARG A 95 -12.89 18.15 -4.83
CA ARG A 95 -13.14 19.31 -3.95
C ARG A 95 -14.58 19.38 -3.44
N HIS A 96 -15.54 19.12 -4.32
CA HIS A 96 -16.97 19.13 -3.98
C HIS A 96 -17.31 18.06 -2.93
N PHE A 97 -16.65 16.90 -2.98
CA PHE A 97 -16.82 15.84 -2.01
C PHE A 97 -16.30 16.27 -0.63
N LEU A 98 -15.13 16.91 -0.57
CA LEU A 98 -14.55 17.39 0.69
C LEU A 98 -15.49 18.40 1.39
N THR A 99 -16.04 19.36 0.64
CA THR A 99 -16.99 20.35 1.17
C THR A 99 -18.32 19.71 1.58
N GLN A 100 -18.78 18.68 0.88
CA GLN A 100 -20.02 17.97 1.23
C GLN A 100 -19.85 17.12 2.50
N TYR A 101 -18.72 16.41 2.60
CA TYR A 101 -18.44 15.48 3.70
C TYR A 101 -18.10 16.22 5.00
N PHE A 102 -17.07 17.07 4.97
CA PHE A 102 -16.55 17.79 6.13
C PHE A 102 -17.29 19.10 6.42
N GLY A 103 -18.06 19.60 5.46
CA GLY A 103 -18.93 20.78 5.62
C GLY A 103 -18.44 22.03 4.88
N PRO A 104 -19.28 23.07 4.84
CA PRO A 104 -19.04 24.27 4.05
C PRO A 104 -17.91 25.17 4.58
N SER A 105 -17.40 24.90 5.78
CA SER A 105 -16.25 25.60 6.37
C SER A 105 -14.91 25.22 5.73
N VAL A 106 -14.85 24.11 4.99
CA VAL A 106 -13.64 23.68 4.27
C VAL A 106 -13.33 24.64 3.13
N LYS A 107 -12.12 25.19 3.16
CA LYS A 107 -11.56 26.10 2.16
C LYS A 107 -10.25 25.54 1.61
N GLU A 108 -9.71 26.14 0.56
CA GLU A 108 -8.44 25.71 -0.03
C GLU A 108 -7.28 25.71 0.98
N THR A 109 -7.31 26.61 1.96
CA THR A 109 -6.31 26.74 3.04
C THR A 109 -6.56 25.80 4.21
N THR A 110 -7.65 25.02 4.22
CA THR A 110 -7.93 24.05 5.28
C THR A 110 -6.91 22.93 5.25
N ILE A 111 -6.31 22.66 6.41
CA ILE A 111 -5.33 21.60 6.59
C ILE A 111 -6.05 20.31 7.02
N PHE A 112 -5.66 19.21 6.40
CA PHE A 112 -6.08 17.87 6.73
C PHE A 112 -4.91 17.06 7.28
N HIS A 113 -5.17 16.29 8.32
CA HIS A 113 -4.25 15.29 8.86
C HIS A 113 -4.58 13.94 8.24
N LEU A 114 -3.60 13.33 7.58
CA LEU A 114 -3.70 12.04 6.91
C LEU A 114 -2.87 11.02 7.68
N PHE A 115 -3.45 9.84 7.90
CA PHE A 115 -2.80 8.73 8.57
C PHE A 115 -3.04 7.47 7.75
N TRP A 116 -2.01 6.73 7.35
CA TRP A 116 -2.18 5.39 6.76
C TRP A 116 -1.21 4.40 7.37
N TYR A 117 -1.68 3.18 7.58
CA TYR A 117 -0.88 2.10 8.14
C TYR A 117 -1.29 0.75 7.56
N PRO A 118 -0.36 -0.21 7.48
CA PRO A 118 -0.69 -1.57 7.13
C PRO A 118 -1.56 -2.18 8.24
N HIS A 119 -2.82 -2.46 7.95
CA HIS A 119 -3.72 -3.16 8.87
C HIS A 119 -3.45 -4.66 8.88
N VAL A 120 -3.24 -5.26 7.70
CA VAL A 120 -2.89 -6.68 7.53
C VAL A 120 -1.90 -6.80 6.39
N CYS A 121 -0.81 -7.56 6.57
CA CYS A 121 0.14 -7.88 5.51
C CYS A 121 0.35 -9.38 5.43
N ILE A 122 0.50 -9.92 4.23
CA ILE A 122 0.97 -11.30 4.04
C ILE A 122 2.49 -11.26 4.12
N GLU A 123 3.03 -11.64 5.28
CA GLU A 123 4.47 -11.79 5.45
C GLU A 123 4.92 -13.13 4.87
N THR A 124 5.64 -13.09 3.74
CA THR A 124 6.46 -14.23 3.30
C THR A 124 7.81 -14.22 4.01
N GLN A 125 8.48 -15.38 4.14
CA GLN A 125 9.83 -15.48 4.75
C GLN A 125 10.87 -14.53 4.12
N ASN A 126 10.64 -14.06 2.89
CA ASN A 126 11.51 -13.13 2.16
C ASN A 126 11.12 -11.65 2.33
N SER A 127 10.01 -11.36 3.01
CA SER A 127 9.44 -10.00 3.15
C SER A 127 9.57 -9.42 4.56
N LYS A 128 10.45 -9.97 5.39
CA LYS A 128 10.95 -9.28 6.60
C LYS A 128 11.82 -8.09 6.17
N VAL A 129 11.19 -7.11 5.55
CA VAL A 129 11.78 -5.81 5.29
C VAL A 129 11.53 -5.00 6.55
N ASP A 130 12.60 -4.41 7.11
CA ASP A 130 12.60 -3.49 8.28
C ASP A 130 11.87 -2.17 7.99
N ILE A 131 10.73 -2.21 7.31
CA ILE A 131 9.84 -1.06 7.20
C ILE A 131 9.06 -0.99 8.51
N SER A 132 8.98 0.20 9.10
CA SER A 132 8.26 0.43 10.34
C SER A 132 6.76 0.15 10.15
N SER A 133 6.14 -0.58 11.09
CA SER A 133 4.69 -0.74 11.16
C SER A 133 3.99 0.51 11.70
N ALA A 134 4.76 1.56 12.03
CA ALA A 134 4.23 2.83 12.44
C ALA A 134 3.37 3.44 11.33
N PRO A 135 2.28 4.13 11.70
CA PRO A 135 1.50 4.89 10.74
C PRO A 135 2.36 5.96 10.06
N ALA A 136 2.24 6.03 8.74
CA ALA A 136 2.68 7.20 8.01
C ALA A 136 1.69 8.33 8.25
N VAL A 137 2.22 9.53 8.52
CA VAL A 137 1.44 10.71 8.90
C VAL A 137 1.88 11.89 8.05
N THR A 138 0.93 12.62 7.48
CA THR A 138 1.23 13.89 6.81
C THR A 138 0.11 14.91 6.99
N ASN A 139 0.47 16.18 6.88
CA ASN A 139 -0.46 17.29 6.90
C ASN A 139 -0.48 17.94 5.52
N VAL A 140 -1.68 18.08 4.94
CA VAL A 140 -1.82 18.61 3.58
C VAL A 140 -2.96 19.62 3.51
N TYR A 141 -2.82 20.58 2.61
CA TYR A 141 -3.93 21.45 2.25
C TYR A 141 -4.95 20.72 1.39
N MET A 142 -6.19 21.19 1.40
CA MET A 142 -7.29 20.69 0.56
C MET A 142 -6.88 20.50 -0.91
N LEU A 143 -6.05 21.40 -1.46
CA LEU A 143 -5.59 21.31 -2.85
C LEU A 143 -4.83 20.01 -3.14
N ALA A 144 -3.98 19.56 -2.22
CA ALA A 144 -3.18 18.35 -2.41
C ALA A 144 -4.05 17.08 -2.44
N LEU A 145 -5.17 17.07 -1.70
CA LEU A 145 -6.12 15.95 -1.74
C LEU A 145 -6.78 15.76 -3.10
N THR A 146 -6.75 16.76 -3.98
CA THR A 146 -7.24 16.62 -5.36
C THR A 146 -6.32 15.80 -6.26
N GLY A 147 -5.14 15.41 -5.76
CA GLY A 147 -4.22 14.54 -6.47
C GLY A 147 -2.86 14.53 -5.79
N MET A 148 -2.63 13.55 -4.91
CA MET A 148 -1.34 13.32 -4.26
C MET A 148 -0.98 11.84 -4.28
N ASP A 149 0.32 11.55 -4.23
CA ASP A 149 0.80 10.19 -4.12
C ASP A 149 1.08 9.87 -2.64
N LEU A 150 0.58 8.73 -2.18
CA LEU A 150 0.87 8.13 -0.89
C LEU A 150 2.05 7.18 -1.06
N GLU A 151 3.06 7.34 -0.22
CA GLU A 151 4.30 6.56 -0.24
C GLU A 151 4.41 5.65 1.00
N ASP A 152 5.58 5.07 1.23
CA ASP A 152 5.87 4.14 2.32
C ASP A 152 4.95 2.90 2.34
N LEU A 153 4.58 2.45 1.14
CA LEU A 153 3.73 1.29 0.96
C LEU A 153 4.56 0.00 0.83
N ARG A 154 3.95 -1.10 1.27
CA ARG A 154 4.50 -2.45 1.15
C ARG A 154 3.62 -3.27 0.22
N PHE A 155 4.23 -4.22 -0.50
CA PHE A 155 3.47 -5.20 -1.27
C PHE A 155 2.66 -6.13 -0.35
N GLN A 156 1.61 -6.75 -0.89
CA GLN A 156 0.80 -7.76 -0.18
C GLN A 156 0.18 -7.28 1.14
N CYS A 157 -0.05 -5.97 1.26
CA CYS A 157 -0.65 -5.35 2.42
C CYS A 157 -2.03 -4.75 2.11
N HIS A 158 -2.82 -4.70 3.18
CA HIS A 158 -4.09 -4.04 3.27
C HIS A 158 -3.91 -2.82 4.17
N TYR A 159 -4.10 -1.64 3.60
CA TYR A 159 -3.94 -0.37 4.29
C TYR A 159 -5.28 0.18 4.75
N GLN A 160 -5.27 0.72 5.97
CA GLN A 160 -6.32 1.60 6.46
C GLN A 160 -5.78 3.03 6.45
N MET A 161 -6.62 3.97 6.02
CA MET A 161 -6.31 5.39 5.92
C MET A 161 -7.38 6.22 6.62
N GLN A 162 -6.98 7.26 7.34
CA GLN A 162 -7.87 8.21 7.99
C GLN A 162 -7.54 9.63 7.54
N ILE A 163 -8.58 10.41 7.24
CA ILE A 163 -8.48 11.82 6.87
C ILE A 163 -9.32 12.63 7.85
N ARG A 164 -8.70 13.61 8.49
CA ARG A 164 -9.30 14.46 9.53
C ARG A 164 -8.96 15.93 9.29
N LEU A 165 -9.81 16.84 9.75
CA LEU A 165 -9.48 18.26 9.82
C LEU A 165 -8.40 18.49 10.90
N ALA A 166 -7.44 19.38 10.61
CA ALA A 166 -6.37 19.75 11.54
C ALA A 166 -6.87 20.61 12.71
N ASP A 167 -7.73 21.59 12.40
CA ASP A 167 -8.25 22.58 13.34
C ASP A 167 -9.72 22.27 13.67
N GLU A 168 -9.96 21.49 14.72
CA GLU A 168 -11.26 21.52 15.41
C GLU A 168 -11.07 21.98 16.87
N PRO A 169 -11.64 23.14 17.26
CA PRO A 169 -11.82 23.49 18.66
C PRO A 169 -12.68 22.41 19.33
N HIS A 170 -12.29 21.97 20.53
CA HIS A 170 -12.79 20.81 21.26
C HIS A 170 -14.30 20.74 21.58
N GLN A 171 -15.17 21.59 21.03
CA GLN A 171 -16.52 21.78 21.56
C GLN A 171 -17.72 21.74 20.62
N MET A 172 -17.61 21.64 19.30
CA MET A 172 -18.83 21.44 18.49
C MET A 172 -18.63 20.58 17.25
N ALA A 173 -19.58 19.65 17.08
CA ALA A 173 -19.75 18.65 16.02
C ALA A 173 -18.88 17.40 16.14
N SER A 174 -19.54 16.24 15.97
CA SER A 174 -18.93 14.91 15.90
C SER A 174 -17.66 14.93 15.07
N LYS A 175 -16.55 14.39 15.60
CA LYS A 175 -15.30 14.12 14.86
C LYS A 175 -15.61 13.45 13.52
N LYS A 176 -15.78 14.23 12.45
CA LYS A 176 -15.97 13.67 11.11
C LYS A 176 -14.60 13.21 10.64
N THR A 177 -14.32 11.94 10.84
CA THR A 177 -13.17 11.25 10.26
C THR A 177 -13.65 10.53 9.02
N MET A 178 -12.94 10.72 7.90
CA MET A 178 -13.14 9.91 6.71
C MET A 178 -12.17 8.75 6.74
N ASP A 179 -12.70 7.53 6.86
CA ASP A 179 -11.93 6.30 6.81
C ASP A 179 -11.97 5.70 5.39
N LEU A 180 -10.80 5.37 4.86
CA LEU A 180 -10.58 4.74 3.56
C LEU A 180 -9.74 3.49 3.71
N CYS A 181 -9.87 2.55 2.78
CA CYS A 181 -9.06 1.34 2.75
C CYS A 181 -8.63 1.00 1.32
N PHE A 182 -7.41 0.48 1.17
CA PHE A 182 -6.86 0.08 -0.12
C PHE A 182 -5.86 -1.07 0.03
N CYS A 183 -5.62 -1.80 -1.06
CA CYS A 183 -4.72 -2.95 -1.06
C CYS A 183 -3.61 -2.77 -2.08
N THR A 184 -2.43 -3.25 -1.71
CA THR A 184 -1.26 -3.26 -2.59
C THR A 184 -1.13 -4.61 -3.31
N PRO A 185 -0.53 -4.65 -4.51
CA PRO A 185 -0.40 -5.85 -5.32
C PRO A 185 0.24 -7.04 -4.60
N SER A 186 -0.21 -8.23 -5.00
CA SER A 186 0.23 -9.53 -4.50
C SER A 186 1.12 -10.30 -5.45
#